data_AF-A0A1F8N5Q4-F1
#
_entry.id   AF-A0A1F8N5Q4-F1
#
_cell.length_a   1.000
_cell.length_b   1.000
_cell.length_c   1.000
_cell.angle_alpha   90.00
_cell.angle_beta   90.00
_cell.angle_gamma   90.00
#
_symmetry.space_group_name_H-M   'P 1'
#
loop_
_entity.id
_entity.type
_entity.pdbx_description
1 polymer ?
#
loop_
_entity_poly.entity_id
_entity_poly.type
_entity_poly.pdbx_seq_one_letter_code
_entity_poly.pdbx_strand_id
1 'polypeptide(L)'
;MKKVYIPIIGGERIKKVYIPIIVILFMACVITGIQWQVTNSHLQESQAEVQSLTSEVEWLQTVTAQQQTEIQEQEAEIELKDFQINNLEDEVERAKFQFYYASLAKQRYGVPDLVDYLNRWEWVERVYVANEFDCSEMSAYLEWRLENEGYHTLIVTGNSPSSDGKHAWLLVQTSAEGYMPVEATVFSVVYTWDPYFDNYFVYDYEFETIQEALAYSPDEYDWWN
;
A
#
# COMPACT_ATOMS: atom_id res chain seq x y z
N MET A 1 51.51 -102.87 -20.69
CA MET A 1 50.16 -102.93 -20.10
C MET A 1 50.29 -103.01 -18.57
N LYS A 2 50.09 -101.89 -17.85
CA LYS A 2 50.04 -101.87 -16.37
C LYS A 2 48.58 -101.81 -15.94
N LYS A 3 48.05 -102.90 -15.39
CA LYS A 3 46.74 -102.93 -14.74
C LYS A 3 46.90 -102.33 -13.34
N VAL A 4 46.37 -101.12 -13.15
CA VAL A 4 46.28 -100.48 -11.83
C VAL A 4 45.03 -101.01 -11.14
N TYR A 5 45.23 -101.78 -10.08
CA TYR A 5 44.17 -102.27 -9.19
C TYR A 5 43.82 -101.17 -8.20
N ILE A 6 42.60 -100.63 -8.29
CA ILE A 6 42.03 -99.74 -7.28
C ILE A 6 41.28 -100.63 -6.27
N PRO A 7 41.66 -100.65 -4.99
CA PRO A 7 41.01 -101.49 -3.99
C PRO A 7 39.61 -100.91 -3.67
N ILE A 8 38.59 -101.74 -3.86
CA ILE A 8 37.21 -101.47 -3.44
C ILE A 8 37.16 -101.64 -1.92
N ILE A 9 37.32 -100.53 -1.19
CA ILE A 9 37.19 -100.48 0.27
C ILE A 9 35.70 -100.52 0.64
N GLY A 10 35.38 -101.41 1.58
CA GLY A 10 34.04 -101.76 2.10
C GLY A 10 32.99 -100.65 2.13
N GLY A 11 31.97 -100.80 1.29
CA GLY A 11 30.88 -99.86 1.03
C GLY A 11 29.74 -99.79 2.05
N GLU A 12 29.91 -100.27 3.29
CA GLU A 12 28.83 -100.29 4.29
C GLU A 12 28.96 -99.25 5.42
N ARG A 13 30.17 -98.82 5.79
CA ARG A 13 30.34 -97.74 6.81
C ARG A 13 30.28 -96.33 6.24
N ILE A 14 30.56 -96.15 4.95
CA ILE A 14 30.51 -94.85 4.26
C ILE A 14 29.04 -94.37 4.14
N LYS A 15 28.08 -95.27 4.04
CA LYS A 15 26.65 -94.91 3.92
C LYS A 15 26.07 -94.27 5.19
N LYS A 16 26.56 -94.59 6.39
CA LYS A 16 25.96 -94.11 7.65
C LYS A 16 26.33 -92.66 8.03
N VAL A 17 27.47 -92.14 7.55
CA VAL A 17 27.94 -90.78 7.89
C VAL A 17 27.59 -89.76 6.80
N TYR A 18 27.54 -90.17 5.53
CA TYR A 18 27.29 -89.25 4.42
C TYR A 18 25.81 -88.89 4.25
N ILE A 19 24.88 -89.79 4.57
CA ILE A 19 23.44 -89.53 4.50
C ILE A 19 23.03 -88.32 5.36
N PRO A 20 23.38 -88.22 6.66
CA PRO A 20 22.98 -87.06 7.46
C PRO A 20 23.64 -85.75 6.99
N ILE A 21 24.89 -85.78 6.51
CA ILE A 21 25.55 -84.59 5.96
C ILE A 21 24.84 -84.10 4.69
N ILE A 22 24.46 -85.02 3.79
CA ILE A 22 23.70 -84.69 2.58
C ILE A 22 22.33 -84.10 2.93
N VAL A 23 21.63 -84.65 3.94
CA VAL A 23 20.34 -84.12 4.41
C VAL A 23 20.50 -82.72 5.00
N ILE A 24 21.55 -82.47 5.79
CA ILE A 24 21.83 -81.14 6.36
C ILE A 24 22.14 -80.12 5.27
N LEU A 25 22.97 -80.47 4.29
CA LEU A 25 23.30 -79.60 3.16
C LEU A 25 22.07 -79.31 2.29
N PHE A 26 21.24 -80.32 2.04
CA PHE A 26 19.99 -80.15 1.30
C PHE A 26 19.01 -79.23 2.06
N MET A 27 18.85 -79.43 3.37
CA MET A 27 18.04 -78.55 4.23
C MET A 27 18.55 -77.11 4.21
N ALA A 28 19.88 -76.90 4.30
CA ALA A 28 20.48 -75.57 4.23
C ALA A 28 20.23 -74.89 2.86
N CYS A 29 20.33 -75.63 1.76
CA CYS A 29 19.98 -75.13 0.42
C CYS A 29 18.48 -74.76 0.30
N VAL A 30 17.59 -75.56 0.88
CA VAL A 30 16.15 -75.27 0.88
C VAL A 30 15.84 -74.03 1.70
N ILE A 31 16.41 -73.90 2.91
CA ILE A 31 16.20 -72.74 3.78
C ILE A 31 16.73 -71.45 3.13
N THR A 32 17.93 -71.49 2.55
CA THR A 32 18.51 -70.33 1.86
C THR A 32 17.72 -69.96 0.59
N GLY A 33 17.19 -70.94 -0.14
CA GLY A 33 16.30 -70.69 -1.28
C GLY A 33 14.99 -70.01 -0.87
N ILE A 34 14.36 -70.45 0.22
CA ILE A 34 13.14 -69.83 0.77
C ILE A 34 13.43 -68.41 1.25
N GLN A 35 14.52 -68.20 2.00
CA GLN A 35 14.91 -66.86 2.45
C GLN A 35 15.18 -65.93 1.25
N TRP A 36 15.89 -66.40 0.23
CA TRP A 36 16.12 -65.64 -1.00
C TRP A 36 14.80 -65.23 -1.67
N GLN A 37 13.85 -66.16 -1.79
CA GLN A 37 12.56 -65.89 -2.42
C GLN A 37 11.77 -64.83 -1.63
N VAL A 38 11.75 -64.91 -0.30
CA VAL A 38 11.09 -63.92 0.58
C VAL A 38 11.77 -62.55 0.48
N THR A 39 13.10 -62.50 0.52
CA THR A 39 13.83 -61.23 0.37
C THR A 39 13.60 -60.62 -1.02
N ASN A 40 13.55 -61.43 -2.07
CA ASN A 40 13.27 -60.96 -3.42
C ASN A 40 11.84 -60.42 -3.57
N SER A 41 10.84 -61.06 -2.94
CA SER A 41 9.47 -60.53 -2.97
C SER A 41 9.35 -59.20 -2.24
N HIS A 42 9.99 -59.06 -1.06
CA HIS A 42 10.02 -57.78 -0.34
C HIS A 42 10.78 -56.69 -1.11
N LEU A 43 11.86 -57.05 -1.80
CA LEU A 43 12.58 -56.12 -2.65
C LEU A 43 11.71 -55.62 -3.80
N GLN A 44 10.96 -56.50 -4.45
CA GLN A 44 10.03 -56.13 -5.52
C GLN A 44 8.89 -55.24 -5.03
N GLU A 45 8.32 -55.55 -3.87
CA GLU A 45 7.29 -54.73 -3.22
C GLU A 45 7.80 -53.32 -2.90
N SER A 46 8.99 -53.24 -2.28
CA SER A 46 9.62 -51.96 -1.97
C SER A 46 9.98 -51.16 -3.23
N GLN A 47 10.41 -51.82 -4.30
CA GLN A 47 10.66 -51.16 -5.60
C GLN A 47 9.38 -50.59 -6.21
N ALA A 48 8.26 -51.32 -6.13
CA ALA A 48 6.97 -50.85 -6.62
C ALA A 48 6.48 -49.64 -5.81
N GLU A 49 6.65 -49.66 -4.48
CA GLU A 49 6.32 -48.54 -3.60
C GLU A 49 7.16 -47.29 -3.93
N VAL A 50 8.48 -47.45 -4.10
CA VAL A 50 9.37 -46.35 -4.50
C VAL A 50 8.98 -45.76 -5.85
N GLN A 51 8.61 -46.59 -6.83
CA GLN A 51 8.15 -46.12 -8.15
C GLN A 51 6.82 -45.34 -8.05
N SER A 52 5.90 -45.83 -7.23
CA SER A 52 4.62 -45.14 -6.96
C SER A 52 4.86 -43.77 -6.32
N LEU A 53 5.67 -43.72 -5.25
CA LEU A 53 6.00 -42.47 -4.56
C LEU A 53 6.76 -41.50 -5.46
N THR A 54 7.65 -41.99 -6.31
CA THR A 54 8.38 -41.13 -7.27
C THR A 54 7.41 -40.47 -8.24
N SER A 55 6.44 -41.23 -8.76
CA SER A 55 5.41 -40.70 -9.66
C SER A 55 4.52 -39.65 -8.97
N GLU A 56 4.19 -39.87 -7.69
CA GLU A 56 3.42 -38.91 -6.88
C GLU A 56 4.21 -37.62 -6.63
N VAL A 57 5.50 -37.71 -6.34
CA VAL A 57 6.38 -36.55 -6.17
C VAL A 57 6.49 -35.75 -7.47
N GLU A 58 6.65 -36.39 -8.62
CA GLU A 58 6.70 -35.72 -9.93
C GLU A 58 5.38 -34.99 -10.25
N TRP A 59 4.24 -35.61 -9.92
CA TRP A 59 2.94 -34.97 -10.07
C TRP A 59 2.80 -33.75 -9.14
N LEU A 60 3.16 -33.88 -7.87
CA LEU A 60 3.13 -32.77 -6.91
C LEU A 60 4.02 -31.61 -7.37
N GLN A 61 5.23 -31.90 -7.86
CA GLN A 61 6.13 -30.88 -8.40
C GLN A 61 5.49 -30.11 -9.56
N THR A 62 4.78 -30.82 -10.44
CA THR A 62 4.08 -30.19 -11.57
C THR A 62 2.95 -29.28 -11.08
N VAL A 63 2.15 -29.74 -10.12
CA VAL A 63 1.06 -28.94 -9.53
C VAL A 63 1.61 -27.71 -8.81
N THR A 64 2.67 -27.85 -8.01
CA THR A 64 3.30 -26.73 -7.31
C THR A 64 3.87 -25.71 -8.29
N ALA A 65 4.49 -26.15 -9.39
CA ALA A 65 4.99 -25.24 -10.42
C ALA A 65 3.86 -24.46 -11.12
N GLN A 66 2.73 -25.13 -11.39
CA GLN A 66 1.55 -24.47 -11.95
C GLN A 66 1.00 -23.42 -10.98
N GLN A 67 0.80 -23.78 -9.70
CA GLN A 67 0.31 -22.86 -8.68
C GLN A 67 1.23 -21.66 -8.50
N GLN A 68 2.55 -21.86 -8.55
CA GLN A 68 3.51 -20.76 -8.44
C GLN A 68 3.37 -19.77 -9.62
N THR A 69 3.05 -20.27 -10.81
CA THR A 69 2.81 -19.41 -11.98
C THR A 69 1.51 -18.63 -11.82
N GLU A 70 0.43 -19.29 -11.38
CA GLU A 70 -0.86 -18.63 -11.12
C GLU A 70 -0.74 -17.53 -10.04
N ILE A 71 0.06 -17.76 -8.99
CA ILE A 71 0.36 -16.76 -7.96
C ILE A 71 1.09 -15.55 -8.56
N GLN A 72 2.10 -15.78 -9.39
CA GLN A 72 2.85 -14.69 -10.03
C GLN A 72 1.96 -13.85 -10.96
N GLU A 73 1.06 -14.48 -11.70
CA GLU A 73 0.09 -13.78 -12.55
C GLU A 73 -0.88 -12.94 -11.72
N GLN A 74 -1.38 -13.47 -10.60
CA GLN A 74 -2.25 -12.74 -9.69
C GLN A 74 -1.54 -11.57 -9.00
N GLU A 75 -0.30 -11.76 -8.57
CA GLU A 75 0.52 -10.68 -7.98
C GLU A 75 0.70 -9.51 -8.94
N ALA A 76 0.96 -9.80 -10.23
CA ALA A 76 1.07 -8.76 -11.26
C ALA A 76 -0.27 -8.05 -11.53
N GLU A 77 -1.40 -8.77 -11.47
CA GLU A 77 -2.73 -8.17 -11.61
C GLU A 77 -3.08 -7.25 -10.43
N ILE A 78 -2.70 -7.64 -9.20
CA ILE A 78 -2.89 -6.83 -8.00
C ILE A 78 -2.08 -5.53 -8.12
N GLU A 79 -0.79 -5.62 -8.48
CA GLU A 79 0.06 -4.44 -8.64
C GLU A 79 -0.51 -3.45 -9.66
N LEU A 80 -1.05 -3.95 -10.78
CA LEU A 80 -1.70 -3.11 -11.78
C LEU A 80 -2.97 -2.43 -11.24
N LYS A 81 -3.78 -3.14 -10.46
CA LYS A 81 -5.00 -2.59 -9.87
C LYS A 81 -4.69 -1.54 -8.80
N ASP A 82 -3.67 -1.76 -7.98
CA ASP A 82 -3.23 -0.79 -6.98
C ASP A 82 -2.78 0.51 -7.66
N PHE A 83 -2.03 0.41 -8.77
CA PHE A 83 -1.68 1.57 -9.58
C PHE A 83 -2.90 2.30 -10.14
N GLN A 84 -3.92 1.57 -10.60
CA GLN A 84 -5.17 2.18 -11.10
C GLN A 84 -5.97 2.85 -10.00
N ILE A 85 -6.05 2.26 -8.81
CA ILE A 85 -6.73 2.83 -7.64
C ILE A 85 -6.09 4.15 -7.26
N ASN A 86 -4.75 4.19 -7.11
CA ASN A 86 -4.04 5.42 -6.76
C ASN A 86 -4.29 6.55 -7.77
N ASN A 87 -4.27 6.24 -9.07
CA ASN A 87 -4.57 7.24 -10.10
C ASN A 87 -6.02 7.74 -10.03
N LEU A 88 -6.97 6.85 -9.73
CA LEU A 88 -8.38 7.21 -9.58
C LEU A 88 -8.62 8.05 -8.33
N GLU A 89 -7.94 7.74 -7.23
CA GLU A 89 -7.98 8.55 -6.00
C GLU A 89 -7.47 9.97 -6.28
N ASP A 90 -6.33 10.11 -6.99
CA ASP A 90 -5.81 11.41 -7.43
C ASP A 90 -6.76 12.16 -8.38
N GLU A 91 -7.48 11.46 -9.25
CA GLU A 91 -8.50 12.06 -10.13
C GLU A 91 -9.74 12.50 -9.35
N VAL A 92 -10.22 11.68 -8.41
CA VAL A 92 -11.36 12.01 -7.56
C VAL A 92 -11.05 13.22 -6.69
N GLU A 93 -9.86 13.27 -6.10
CA GLU A 93 -9.45 14.40 -5.25
C GLU A 93 -9.34 15.69 -6.07
N ARG A 94 -8.76 15.64 -7.28
CA ARG A 94 -8.76 16.79 -8.20
C ARG A 94 -10.17 17.20 -8.64
N ALA A 95 -11.05 16.23 -8.91
CA ALA A 95 -12.42 16.49 -9.37
C ALA A 95 -13.31 17.07 -8.28
N LYS A 96 -13.11 16.65 -7.01
CA LYS A 96 -13.88 17.13 -5.83
C LYS A 96 -13.88 18.65 -5.73
N PHE A 97 -12.78 19.29 -6.13
CA PHE A 97 -12.61 20.73 -6.06
C PHE A 97 -12.56 21.42 -7.42
N GLN A 98 -12.81 20.70 -8.52
CA GLN A 98 -12.91 21.32 -9.84
C GLN A 98 -14.04 22.36 -9.92
N PHE A 99 -15.05 22.23 -9.05
CA PHE A 99 -16.11 23.24 -8.88
C PHE A 99 -15.74 24.37 -7.92
N TYR A 100 -14.71 24.18 -7.08
CA TYR A 100 -14.26 25.18 -6.13
C TYR A 100 -13.65 26.35 -6.89
N TYR A 101 -12.70 26.13 -7.80
CA TYR A 101 -12.17 27.18 -8.67
C TYR A 101 -12.79 27.10 -10.06
N ALA A 102 -13.97 27.70 -10.23
CA ALA A 102 -14.71 27.66 -11.50
C ALA A 102 -14.43 28.86 -12.42
N SER A 103 -13.63 29.82 -11.96
CA SER A 103 -13.55 31.12 -12.62
C SER A 103 -12.54 31.20 -13.75
N LEU A 104 -12.98 31.77 -14.88
CA LEU A 104 -12.12 32.26 -15.96
C LEU A 104 -11.79 33.76 -15.78
N ALA A 105 -11.97 34.29 -14.57
CA ALA A 105 -11.68 35.68 -14.27
C ALA A 105 -10.23 36.01 -14.60
N LYS A 106 -10.03 37.20 -15.15
CA LYS A 106 -8.67 37.73 -15.33
C LYS A 106 -8.14 38.15 -13.97
N GLN A 107 -6.84 37.98 -13.76
CA GLN A 107 -6.15 38.48 -12.58
C GLN A 107 -6.51 39.94 -12.31
N ARG A 108 -6.89 40.23 -11.06
CA ARG A 108 -7.21 41.55 -10.53
C ARG A 108 -6.14 42.01 -9.57
N TYR A 109 -5.97 43.32 -9.52
CA TYR A 109 -5.06 44.04 -8.68
C TYR A 109 -5.72 45.35 -8.22
N GLY A 110 -5.20 45.93 -7.15
CA GLY A 110 -5.61 47.23 -6.64
C GLY A 110 -6.39 47.14 -5.34
N VAL A 111 -5.86 47.80 -4.30
CA VAL A 111 -6.52 47.91 -2.98
C VAL A 111 -7.93 48.53 -3.08
N PRO A 112 -8.18 49.61 -3.84
CA PRO A 112 -9.52 50.18 -3.90
C PRO A 112 -10.57 49.23 -4.50
N ASP A 113 -10.20 48.47 -5.53
CA ASP A 113 -11.08 47.48 -6.16
C ASP A 113 -11.40 46.32 -5.21
N LEU A 114 -10.40 45.84 -4.46
CA LEU A 114 -10.57 44.83 -3.42
C LEU A 114 -11.51 45.31 -2.31
N VAL A 115 -11.34 46.55 -1.84
CA VAL A 115 -12.20 47.14 -0.80
C VAL A 115 -13.64 47.28 -1.29
N ASP A 116 -13.84 47.80 -2.50
CA ASP A 116 -15.17 47.89 -3.12
C ASP A 116 -15.80 46.51 -3.32
N TYR A 117 -15.00 45.48 -3.58
CA TYR A 117 -15.47 44.10 -3.62
C TYR A 117 -15.94 43.63 -2.26
N LEU A 118 -15.09 43.70 -1.23
CA LEU A 118 -15.38 43.21 0.12
C LEU A 118 -16.61 43.90 0.75
N ASN A 119 -16.72 45.22 0.59
CA ASN A 119 -17.85 46.02 1.10
C ASN A 119 -19.22 45.58 0.54
N ARG A 120 -19.27 44.90 -0.62
CA ARG A 120 -20.53 44.36 -1.16
C ARG A 120 -21.04 43.14 -0.39
N TRP A 121 -20.15 42.43 0.28
CA TRP A 121 -20.44 41.14 0.92
C TRP A 121 -20.56 41.23 2.44
N GLU A 122 -19.92 42.22 3.05
CA GLU A 122 -19.98 42.50 4.51
C GLU A 122 -21.42 42.49 5.05
N TRP A 123 -22.40 42.89 4.24
CA TRP A 123 -23.82 43.00 4.63
C TRP A 123 -24.68 41.77 4.34
N VAL A 124 -24.17 40.84 3.52
CA VAL A 124 -24.95 39.73 2.96
C VAL A 124 -24.63 38.41 3.66
N GLU A 125 -23.38 38.22 4.06
CA GLU A 125 -22.88 36.98 4.62
C GLU A 125 -22.84 37.06 6.15
N ARG A 126 -23.16 35.96 6.82
CA ARG A 126 -23.44 35.88 8.26
C ARG A 126 -22.29 36.43 9.14
N VAL A 127 -22.68 36.83 10.35
CA VAL A 127 -21.76 37.24 11.43
C VAL A 127 -20.95 36.03 11.89
N TYR A 128 -19.65 36.21 12.13
CA TYR A 128 -18.73 35.27 12.77
C TYR A 128 -19.41 34.42 13.86
N VAL A 129 -19.20 33.10 13.82
CA VAL A 129 -19.66 32.15 14.84
C VAL A 129 -18.48 31.29 15.29
N ALA A 130 -18.08 31.42 16.55
CA ALA A 130 -16.94 30.67 17.07
C ALA A 130 -17.19 29.15 16.99
N ASN A 131 -16.24 28.40 16.45
CA ASN A 131 -16.27 26.95 16.23
C ASN A 131 -17.41 26.44 15.30
N GLU A 132 -17.96 27.29 14.43
CA GLU A 132 -18.97 26.90 13.42
C GLU A 132 -18.87 27.70 12.11
N PHE A 133 -18.44 28.95 12.19
CA PHE A 133 -18.03 29.76 11.04
C PHE A 133 -17.02 30.78 11.56
N ASP A 134 -15.86 30.26 11.98
CA ASP A 134 -14.84 31.03 12.68
C ASP A 134 -13.73 31.54 11.74
N CYS A 135 -12.57 31.93 12.28
CA CYS A 135 -11.55 32.63 11.51
C CYS A 135 -11.01 31.82 10.32
N SER A 136 -10.85 30.51 10.45
CA SER A 136 -10.32 29.63 9.41
C SER A 136 -11.37 29.32 8.36
N GLU A 137 -12.60 29.02 8.77
CA GLU A 137 -13.72 28.77 7.85
C GLU A 137 -14.10 30.03 7.07
N MET A 138 -14.15 31.20 7.73
CA MET A 138 -14.38 32.48 7.06
C MET A 138 -13.25 32.82 6.08
N SER A 139 -12.00 32.52 6.44
CA SER A 139 -10.85 32.73 5.55
C SER A 139 -10.94 31.81 4.33
N ALA A 140 -11.21 30.52 4.51
CA ALA A 140 -11.42 29.58 3.42
C ALA A 140 -12.57 30.00 2.49
N TYR A 141 -13.70 30.41 3.07
CA TYR A 141 -14.85 30.90 2.30
C TYR A 141 -14.52 32.15 1.49
N LEU A 142 -13.84 33.11 2.10
CA LEU A 142 -13.53 34.38 1.44
C LEU A 142 -12.42 34.22 0.40
N GLU A 143 -11.42 33.36 0.64
CA GLU A 143 -10.41 32.98 -0.35
C GLU A 143 -11.08 32.44 -1.61
N TRP A 144 -11.98 31.45 -1.47
CA TRP A 144 -12.74 30.88 -2.58
C TRP A 144 -13.45 31.96 -3.40
N ARG A 145 -14.14 32.88 -2.72
CA ARG A 145 -14.87 33.98 -3.39
C ARG A 145 -13.93 34.90 -4.15
N LEU A 146 -12.81 35.27 -3.54
CA LEU A 146 -11.84 36.21 -4.10
C LEU A 146 -11.12 35.61 -5.31
N GLU A 147 -10.65 34.36 -5.21
CA GLU A 147 -10.04 33.62 -6.31
C GLU A 147 -11.01 33.44 -7.48
N ASN A 148 -12.28 33.13 -7.20
CA ASN A 148 -13.31 33.06 -8.25
C ASN A 148 -13.64 34.41 -8.89
N GLU A 149 -13.17 35.52 -8.36
CA GLU A 149 -13.30 36.85 -8.95
C GLU A 149 -12.00 37.34 -9.58
N GLY A 150 -10.95 36.52 -9.55
CA GLY A 150 -9.65 36.79 -10.16
C GLY A 150 -8.65 37.44 -9.21
N TYR A 151 -8.91 37.48 -7.90
CA TYR A 151 -7.90 37.90 -6.94
C TYR A 151 -7.07 36.69 -6.50
N HIS A 152 -5.76 36.80 -6.66
CA HIS A 152 -4.88 35.77 -6.12
C HIS A 152 -4.77 35.95 -4.59
N THR A 153 -5.04 34.89 -3.84
CA THR A 153 -5.26 34.93 -2.40
C THR A 153 -4.59 33.75 -1.72
N LEU A 154 -3.92 34.01 -0.61
CA LEU A 154 -3.32 32.99 0.25
C LEU A 154 -4.08 32.94 1.56
N ILE A 155 -4.32 31.74 2.08
CA ILE A 155 -4.78 31.54 3.46
C ILE A 155 -3.54 31.42 4.33
N VAL A 156 -3.48 32.17 5.42
CA VAL A 156 -2.38 32.09 6.38
C VAL A 156 -2.90 31.88 7.78
N THR A 157 -2.16 31.14 8.60
CA THR A 157 -2.48 30.92 10.00
C THR A 157 -1.27 31.08 10.89
N GLY A 158 -1.48 31.64 12.07
CA GLY A 158 -0.42 31.93 13.02
C GLY A 158 -0.96 32.49 14.33
N ASN A 159 -0.09 33.15 15.08
CA ASN A 159 -0.55 33.92 16.24
C ASN A 159 -1.35 35.12 15.75
N SER A 160 -2.44 35.44 16.45
CA SER A 160 -3.26 36.61 16.12
C SER A 160 -2.41 37.88 16.06
N PRO A 161 -2.51 38.68 14.98
CA PRO A 161 -1.73 39.92 14.83
C PRO A 161 -2.02 40.97 15.92
N SER A 162 -3.21 40.93 16.53
CA SER A 162 -3.72 41.97 17.44
C SER A 162 -4.16 41.45 18.82
N SER A 163 -4.14 40.14 19.05
CA SER A 163 -4.60 39.51 20.29
C SER A 163 -3.80 38.24 20.63
N ASP A 164 -4.12 37.63 21.77
CA ASP A 164 -3.56 36.32 22.13
C ASP A 164 -4.41 35.20 21.50
N GLY A 165 -3.75 34.20 20.92
CA GLY A 165 -4.41 33.01 20.34
C GLY A 165 -3.95 32.70 18.93
N LYS A 166 -4.45 31.60 18.37
CA LYS A 166 -4.31 31.28 16.95
C LYS A 166 -5.40 31.98 16.15
N HIS A 167 -5.05 32.37 14.94
CA HIS A 167 -5.93 33.07 14.01
C HIS A 167 -5.62 32.65 12.58
N ALA A 168 -6.60 32.77 11.71
CA ALA A 168 -6.45 32.62 10.27
C ALA A 168 -6.97 33.87 9.56
N TRP A 169 -6.23 34.32 8.55
CA TRP A 169 -6.55 35.49 7.75
C TRP A 169 -6.05 35.28 6.32
N LEU A 170 -6.27 36.28 5.46
CA LEU A 170 -5.88 36.20 4.06
C LEU A 170 -4.78 37.20 3.71
N LEU A 171 -3.91 36.80 2.78
CA LEU A 171 -3.05 37.72 2.05
C LEU A 171 -3.54 37.79 0.60
N VAL A 172 -4.02 38.96 0.17
CA VAL A 172 -4.56 39.14 -1.18
C VAL A 172 -3.57 39.92 -2.03
N GLN A 173 -3.21 39.39 -3.19
CA GLN A 173 -2.29 40.03 -4.12
C GLN A 173 -2.96 41.26 -4.76
N THR A 174 -2.46 42.45 -4.44
CA THR A 174 -3.01 43.73 -4.92
C THR A 174 -2.10 44.44 -5.91
N SER A 175 -0.90 43.90 -6.15
CA SER A 175 0.02 44.30 -7.22
C SER A 175 0.94 43.14 -7.58
N ALA A 176 1.72 43.25 -8.66
CA ALA A 176 2.59 42.17 -9.15
C ALA A 176 3.55 41.59 -8.09
N GLU A 177 3.97 42.39 -7.10
CA GLU A 177 4.89 41.95 -6.03
C GLU A 177 4.34 42.21 -4.62
N GLY A 178 3.07 42.61 -4.48
CA GLY A 178 2.56 43.14 -3.22
C GLY A 178 1.22 42.54 -2.81
N TYR A 179 1.18 42.11 -1.55
CA TYR A 179 -0.02 41.59 -0.89
C TYR A 179 -0.54 42.59 0.14
N MET A 180 -1.86 42.57 0.34
CA MET A 180 -2.52 43.26 1.43
C MET A 180 -3.16 42.22 2.35
N PRO A 181 -3.00 42.34 3.68
CA PRO A 181 -3.73 41.48 4.59
C PRO A 181 -5.22 41.82 4.55
N VAL A 182 -6.04 40.78 4.61
CA VAL A 182 -7.50 40.88 4.69
C VAL A 182 -7.97 40.08 5.89
N GLU A 183 -8.67 40.76 6.78
CA GLU A 183 -9.37 40.13 7.89
C GLU A 183 -10.71 39.58 7.40
N ALA A 184 -10.75 38.26 7.21
CA ALA A 184 -11.94 37.57 6.72
C ALA A 184 -13.10 37.68 7.71
N THR A 185 -12.81 37.70 9.01
CA THR A 185 -13.82 37.80 10.08
C THR A 185 -14.65 39.08 10.05
N VAL A 186 -14.15 40.12 9.39
CA VAL A 186 -14.83 41.41 9.21
C VAL A 186 -14.85 41.89 7.75
N PHE A 187 -14.49 41.02 6.80
CA PHE A 187 -14.40 41.34 5.37
C PHE A 187 -13.68 42.67 5.07
N SER A 188 -12.49 42.89 5.64
CA SER A 188 -11.82 44.19 5.54
C SER A 188 -10.33 44.08 5.25
N VAL A 189 -9.81 45.03 4.46
CA VAL A 189 -8.37 45.19 4.24
C VAL A 189 -7.72 45.83 5.46
N VAL A 190 -6.61 45.25 5.91
CA VAL A 190 -5.74 45.85 6.93
C VAL A 190 -4.78 46.81 6.25
N TYR A 191 -4.83 48.09 6.62
CA TYR A 191 -4.00 49.11 6.01
C TYR A 191 -2.70 49.35 6.77
N THR A 192 -1.70 49.92 6.09
CA THR A 192 -0.36 50.19 6.64
C THR A 192 -0.32 51.15 7.84
N TRP A 193 -1.41 51.86 8.13
CA TRP A 193 -1.53 52.71 9.32
C TRP A 193 -2.06 51.95 10.55
N ASP A 194 -2.53 50.72 10.38
CA ASP A 194 -2.87 49.85 11.49
C ASP A 194 -1.59 49.52 12.28
N PRO A 195 -1.56 49.71 13.61
CA PRO A 195 -0.37 49.46 14.42
C PRO A 195 0.10 47.99 14.40
N TYR A 196 -0.76 47.06 14.00
CA TYR A 196 -0.47 45.64 13.89
C TYR A 196 -0.24 45.18 12.45
N PHE A 197 -0.21 46.08 11.46
CA PHE A 197 -0.10 45.73 10.04
C PHE A 197 1.06 44.76 9.75
N ASP A 198 2.26 45.05 10.26
CA ASP A 198 3.45 44.21 10.01
C ASP A 198 3.31 42.81 10.61
N ASN A 199 2.51 42.64 11.68
CA ASN A 199 2.30 41.33 12.32
C ASN A 199 1.50 40.38 11.43
N TYR A 200 0.68 40.88 10.49
CA TYR A 200 -0.07 40.04 9.56
C TYR A 200 0.84 39.30 8.55
N PHE A 201 2.10 39.69 8.43
CA PHE A 201 3.10 39.01 7.61
C PHE A 201 3.98 38.04 8.42
N VAL A 202 3.63 37.82 9.70
CA VAL A 202 4.29 36.85 10.59
C VAL A 202 3.32 35.72 10.90
N TYR A 203 3.43 34.63 10.15
CA TYR A 203 2.55 33.46 10.24
C TYR A 203 3.37 32.17 10.35
N ASP A 204 2.73 31.11 10.85
CA ASP A 204 3.36 29.79 11.01
C ASP A 204 3.21 28.95 9.73
N TYR A 205 2.07 29.09 9.05
CA TYR A 205 1.74 28.35 7.83
C TYR A 205 1.03 29.25 6.80
N GLU A 206 1.23 28.91 5.54
CA GLU A 206 0.62 29.52 4.36
C GLU A 206 0.09 28.40 3.47
N PHE A 207 -1.07 28.63 2.89
CA PHE A 207 -1.76 27.70 2.00
C PHE A 207 -2.14 28.44 0.72
N GLU A 208 -1.64 27.94 -0.41
CA GLU A 208 -1.97 28.43 -1.75
C GLU A 208 -3.40 28.05 -2.14
N THR A 209 -3.87 26.92 -1.60
CA THR A 209 -5.16 26.35 -1.97
C THR A 209 -5.90 25.81 -0.74
N ILE A 210 -7.22 25.70 -0.84
CA ILE A 210 -8.04 25.09 0.21
C ILE A 210 -7.62 23.64 0.52
N GLN A 211 -7.09 22.90 -0.46
CA GLN A 211 -6.65 21.51 -0.27
C GLN A 211 -5.45 21.44 0.68
N GLU A 212 -4.53 22.39 0.59
CA GLU A 212 -3.39 22.48 1.51
C GLU A 212 -3.85 22.79 2.94
N ALA A 213 -4.83 23.70 3.09
CA ALA A 213 -5.41 24.04 4.38
C ALA A 213 -6.16 22.84 5.01
N LEU A 214 -6.97 22.11 4.21
CA LEU A 214 -7.65 20.89 4.66
C LEU A 214 -6.68 19.75 4.99
N ALA A 215 -5.57 19.62 4.25
CA ALA A 215 -4.55 18.63 4.56
C ALA A 215 -3.84 18.94 5.90
N TYR A 216 -3.74 20.23 6.25
CA TYR A 216 -3.22 20.67 7.55
C TYR A 216 -4.24 20.45 8.68
N SER A 217 -5.51 20.81 8.48
CA SER A 217 -6.57 20.63 9.46
C SER A 217 -7.93 20.41 8.76
N PRO A 218 -8.37 19.14 8.60
CA PRO A 218 -9.52 18.81 7.76
C PRO A 218 -10.84 19.42 8.18
N ASP A 219 -11.06 19.57 9.49
CA ASP A 219 -12.35 20.00 10.08
C ASP A 219 -12.34 21.50 10.48
N GLU A 220 -11.28 22.24 10.15
CA GLU A 220 -11.09 23.63 10.60
C GLU A 220 -11.30 24.64 9.46
N TYR A 221 -11.21 24.19 8.20
CA TYR A 221 -11.33 25.03 7.01
C TYR A 221 -12.50 24.60 6.10
N ASP A 222 -13.25 23.58 6.48
CA ASP A 222 -14.35 22.97 5.72
C ASP A 222 -15.69 23.70 5.89
N TRP A 223 -15.69 25.00 5.58
CA TRP A 223 -16.82 25.92 5.75
C TRP A 223 -18.17 25.52 5.10
N TRP A 224 -18.19 24.48 4.28
CA TRP A 224 -19.38 23.95 3.60
C TRP A 224 -20.12 22.87 4.39
N ASN A 225 -19.63 22.48 5.56
CA ASN A 225 -20.25 21.48 6.44
C ASN A 225 -21.18 22.09 7.49
#